data_AF-A0A6B3ER02-F1
#
_entry.id   AF-A0A6B3ER02-F1
#
_cell.length_a   1.000
_cell.length_b   1.000
_cell.length_c   1.000
_cell.angle_alpha   90.00
_cell.angle_beta   90.00
_cell.angle_gamma   90.00
#
_symmetry.space_group_name_H-M   'P 1'
#
loop_
_entity.id
_entity.type
_entity.pdbx_description
1 polymer ?
#
loop_
_entity_poly.entity_id
_entity_poly.type
_entity_poly.pdbx_seq_one_letter_code
_entity_poly.pdbx_strand_id
1 'polypeptide(L)'
;TNIPDCPTKQDDGTTKTIPGTQNVRFNTSLGQEGRDPGCTMRTVTKLTGLKVDHFMMADFNAVKNLTTAVNGVEVCVAKDVDDPDSHLKLSAGTHKVQGEQALAFVRTRHSFGNQGDLDRIKVQQQFLGSLARQLKSEDTLTSPKKLYKVAEAATNALTVDSGIGSITKLMSLAKELQHINPKNITFATLPVVDNPAEKVHA
;
A
#
# COMPACT_ATOMS: atom_id res chain seq x y z
N THR A 1 -17.48 8.75 5.78
CA THR A 1 -16.95 7.76 6.75
C THR A 1 -16.95 8.31 8.16
N ASN A 2 -17.24 7.47 9.14
CA ASN A 2 -17.26 7.84 10.55
C ASN A 2 -16.00 7.33 11.27
N ILE A 3 -15.03 8.22 11.43
CA ILE A 3 -13.76 7.93 12.11
C ILE A 3 -14.03 7.92 13.63
N PRO A 4 -13.65 6.85 14.36
CA PRO A 4 -13.81 6.78 15.82
C PRO A 4 -12.81 7.71 16.53
N ASP A 5 -12.94 7.82 17.85
CA ASP A 5 -11.88 8.43 18.67
C ASP A 5 -10.57 7.66 18.51
N CYS A 6 -9.47 8.42 18.40
CA CYS A 6 -8.16 7.90 18.09
C CYS A 6 -7.18 8.21 19.22
N PRO A 7 -6.97 7.27 20.17
CA PRO A 7 -5.88 7.35 21.11
C PRO A 7 -4.56 7.23 20.33
N THR A 8 -3.78 8.30 20.32
CA THR A 8 -2.53 8.40 19.56
C THR A 8 -1.37 8.70 20.50
N LYS A 9 -0.28 7.93 20.36
CA LYS A 9 0.96 8.18 21.10
C LYS A 9 1.65 9.43 20.58
N GLN A 10 2.06 10.30 21.49
CA GLN A 10 2.82 11.50 21.20
C GLN A 10 4.33 11.20 21.30
N ASP A 11 5.16 12.11 20.80
CA ASP A 11 6.63 11.97 20.81
C ASP A 11 7.22 11.90 22.23
N ASP A 12 6.54 12.52 23.20
CA ASP A 12 6.89 12.47 24.63
C ASP A 12 6.46 11.17 25.34
N GLY A 13 5.87 10.22 24.61
CA GLY A 13 5.37 8.94 25.12
C GLY A 13 3.98 9.00 25.75
N THR A 14 3.37 10.19 25.89
CA THR A 14 2.00 10.32 26.37
C THR A 14 1.00 9.87 25.31
N THR A 15 -0.25 9.62 25.72
CA THR A 15 -1.34 9.30 24.79
C THR A 15 -2.35 10.43 24.79
N LYS A 16 -2.63 10.98 23.60
CA LYS A 16 -3.67 11.98 23.38
C LYS A 16 -4.79 11.34 22.57
N THR A 17 -6.02 11.49 23.04
CA THR A 17 -7.19 11.08 22.26
C THR A 17 -7.58 12.20 21.30
N ILE A 18 -7.46 11.93 20.01
CA ILE A 18 -7.97 12.79 18.94
C ILE A 18 -9.46 12.47 18.78
N PRO A 19 -10.37 13.46 18.89
CA PRO A 19 -11.79 13.24 18.72
C PRO A 19 -12.12 12.65 17.34
N GLY A 20 -13.09 11.73 17.33
CA GLY A 20 -13.63 11.16 16.10
C GLY A 20 -14.34 12.21 15.24
N THR A 21 -14.41 11.94 13.94
CA THR A 21 -15.04 12.83 12.96
C THR A 21 -16.05 12.07 12.13
N GLN A 22 -17.24 12.64 11.96
CA GLN A 22 -18.32 12.01 11.21
C GLN A 22 -18.36 12.53 9.76
N ASN A 23 -18.83 11.70 8.84
CA ASN A 23 -19.07 12.08 7.44
C ASN A 23 -17.88 12.71 6.70
N VAL A 24 -16.65 12.26 7.01
CA VAL A 24 -15.43 12.68 6.31
C VAL A 24 -14.90 11.61 5.36
N ARG A 25 -13.93 11.96 4.53
CA ARG A 25 -13.21 11.00 3.68
C ARG A 25 -12.42 10.02 4.55
N PHE A 26 -12.29 8.77 4.11
CA PHE A 26 -11.58 7.73 4.88
C PHE A 26 -10.12 8.11 5.15
N ASN A 27 -9.44 8.73 4.18
CA ASN A 27 -8.04 9.14 4.32
C ASN A 27 -7.79 10.18 5.43
N THR A 28 -8.83 10.80 5.99
CA THR A 28 -8.71 11.64 7.20
C THR A 28 -8.30 10.83 8.44
N SER A 29 -8.36 9.49 8.42
CA SER A 29 -7.95 8.63 9.53
C SER A 29 -6.42 8.50 9.70
N LEU A 30 -5.62 9.11 8.82
CA LEU A 30 -4.16 9.04 8.84
C LEU A 30 -3.53 10.41 8.61
N GLY A 31 -2.59 10.81 9.47
CA GLY A 31 -1.78 12.03 9.35
C GLY A 31 -2.51 13.34 9.65
N GLN A 32 -3.82 13.42 9.41
CA GLN A 32 -4.62 14.60 9.72
C GLN A 32 -4.82 14.76 11.22
N GLU A 33 -4.70 15.99 11.73
CA GLU A 33 -4.91 16.33 13.15
C GLU A 33 -4.04 15.52 14.14
N GLY A 34 -2.92 14.97 13.65
CA GLY A 34 -2.01 14.13 14.44
C GLY A 34 -2.41 12.65 14.53
N ARG A 35 -3.36 12.17 13.72
CA ARG A 35 -3.80 10.76 13.73
C ARG A 35 -2.71 9.81 13.24
N ASP A 36 -2.45 8.77 14.01
CA ASP A 36 -1.47 7.72 13.68
C ASP A 36 -2.08 6.56 12.88
N PRO A 37 -1.28 5.59 12.39
CA PRO A 37 -1.80 4.39 11.72
C PRO A 37 -2.78 3.57 12.56
N GLY A 38 -2.69 3.62 13.90
CA GLY A 38 -3.63 2.98 14.80
C GLY A 38 -5.06 3.51 14.65
N CYS A 39 -5.21 4.81 14.39
CA CYS A 39 -6.49 5.41 14.05
C CYS A 39 -7.11 4.82 12.77
N THR A 40 -6.29 4.57 11.76
CA THR A 40 -6.73 3.93 10.50
C THR A 40 -7.15 2.48 10.74
N MET A 41 -6.38 1.71 11.51
CA MET A 41 -6.78 0.34 11.89
C MET A 41 -8.13 0.30 12.60
N ARG A 42 -8.34 1.17 13.59
CA ARG A 42 -9.63 1.28 14.30
C ARG A 42 -10.78 1.63 13.35
N THR A 43 -10.52 2.51 12.38
CA THR A 43 -11.51 2.88 11.36
C THR A 43 -11.86 1.68 10.47
N VAL A 44 -10.87 0.90 10.02
CA VAL A 44 -11.10 -0.34 9.25
C VAL A 44 -11.91 -1.34 10.07
N THR A 45 -11.52 -1.61 11.32
CA THR A 45 -12.26 -2.54 12.19
C THR A 45 -13.69 -2.08 12.41
N LYS A 46 -13.93 -0.78 12.64
CA LYS A 46 -15.28 -0.25 12.80
C LYS A 46 -16.14 -0.41 11.53
N LEU A 47 -15.54 -0.25 10.34
CA LEU A 47 -16.26 -0.35 9.07
C LEU A 47 -16.56 -1.80 8.66
N THR A 48 -15.64 -2.71 8.97
CA THR A 48 -15.65 -4.07 8.40
C THR A 48 -15.91 -5.18 9.42
N GLY A 49 -15.77 -4.88 10.71
CA GLY A 49 -15.74 -5.90 11.78
C GLY A 49 -14.45 -6.72 11.81
N LEU A 50 -13.51 -6.51 10.88
CA LEU A 50 -12.27 -7.28 10.81
C LEU A 50 -11.31 -6.84 11.91
N LYS A 51 -10.75 -7.83 12.61
CA LYS A 51 -9.61 -7.63 13.49
C LYS A 51 -8.35 -7.52 12.63
N VAL A 52 -7.65 -6.39 12.72
CA VAL A 52 -6.38 -6.16 12.03
C VAL A 52 -5.26 -6.39 13.05
N ASP A 53 -4.42 -7.39 12.82
CA ASP A 53 -3.34 -7.75 13.76
C ASP A 53 -2.09 -6.88 13.58
N HIS A 54 -1.76 -6.51 12.34
CA HIS A 54 -0.57 -5.73 11.99
C HIS A 54 -0.86 -4.65 10.94
N PHE A 55 -0.06 -3.59 10.92
CA PHE A 55 -0.10 -2.57 9.87
C PHE A 55 1.28 -2.34 9.25
N MET A 56 1.27 -1.98 7.97
CA MET A 56 2.45 -1.46 7.28
C MET A 56 2.07 -0.15 6.59
N MET A 57 2.84 0.89 6.87
CA MET A 57 2.76 2.17 6.20
C MET A 57 3.99 2.33 5.30
N ALA A 58 3.73 2.51 4.02
CA ALA A 58 4.74 2.71 2.98
C ALA A 58 4.62 4.13 2.43
N ASP A 59 5.68 4.92 2.54
CA ASP A 59 5.76 6.21 1.86
C ASP A 59 6.30 6.06 0.43
N PHE A 60 6.55 7.17 -0.25
CA PHE A 60 7.08 7.15 -1.61
C PHE A 60 8.49 6.55 -1.68
N ASN A 61 9.34 6.79 -0.68
CA ASN A 61 10.68 6.20 -0.65
C ASN A 61 10.61 4.69 -0.41
N ALA A 62 9.64 4.22 0.37
CA ALA A 62 9.36 2.81 0.56
C ALA A 62 9.08 2.09 -0.75
N VAL A 63 8.18 2.62 -1.57
CA VAL A 63 7.88 2.03 -2.89
C VAL A 63 9.15 1.93 -3.73
N LYS A 64 9.94 3.00 -3.79
CA LYS A 64 11.17 3.03 -4.59
C LYS A 64 12.22 2.01 -4.11
N ASN A 65 12.47 1.99 -2.81
CA ASN A 65 13.51 1.15 -2.21
C ASN A 65 13.12 -0.33 -2.25
N LEU A 66 11.86 -0.64 -1.93
CA LEU A 66 11.36 -2.01 -1.94
C LEU A 66 11.36 -2.61 -3.34
N THR A 67 10.87 -1.86 -4.33
CA THR A 67 10.84 -2.33 -5.72
C THR A 67 12.25 -2.53 -6.27
N THR A 68 13.21 -1.69 -5.89
CA THR A 68 14.63 -1.89 -6.24
C THR A 68 15.21 -3.13 -5.54
N ALA A 69 14.89 -3.34 -4.25
CA ALA A 69 15.40 -4.47 -3.47
C ALA A 69 14.91 -5.83 -3.99
N VAL A 70 13.68 -5.89 -4.53
CA VAL A 70 13.12 -7.10 -5.16
C VAL A 70 13.50 -7.25 -6.63
N ASN A 71 14.45 -6.43 -7.11
CA ASN A 71 14.90 -6.41 -8.49
C ASN A 71 13.74 -6.13 -9.46
N GLY A 72 12.91 -5.12 -9.18
CA GLY A 72 11.79 -4.66 -10.00
C GLY A 72 10.54 -5.53 -9.98
N VAL A 73 9.41 -4.95 -10.40
CA VAL A 73 8.08 -5.57 -10.42
C VAL A 73 7.56 -5.61 -11.85
N GLU A 74 7.10 -6.76 -12.30
CA GLU A 74 6.49 -6.91 -13.62
C GLU A 74 5.08 -6.32 -13.66
N VAL A 75 4.83 -5.38 -14.57
CA VAL A 75 3.54 -4.75 -14.82
C VAL A 75 3.18 -4.89 -16.29
N CYS A 76 1.89 -5.00 -16.60
CA CYS A 76 1.40 -5.08 -17.97
C CYS A 76 0.41 -3.94 -18.20
N VAL A 77 0.66 -3.13 -19.23
CA VAL A 77 -0.21 -2.02 -19.63
C VAL A 77 -0.82 -2.33 -20.99
N ALA A 78 -2.15 -2.25 -21.08
CA ALA A 78 -2.87 -2.61 -22.30
C ALA A 78 -2.76 -1.54 -23.42
N LYS A 79 -2.37 -0.33 -23.05
CA LYS A 79 -2.21 0.83 -23.94
C LYS A 79 -0.95 1.59 -23.53
N ASP A 80 -0.46 2.43 -24.44
CA ASP A 80 0.58 3.39 -24.12
C ASP A 80 0.10 4.29 -22.97
N VAL A 81 0.97 4.45 -21.98
CA VAL A 81 0.79 5.34 -20.84
C VAL A 81 1.74 6.51 -21.02
N ASP A 82 1.19 7.71 -21.10
CA ASP A 82 1.91 8.98 -20.96
C ASP A 82 1.14 9.80 -19.93
N ASP A 83 1.69 9.92 -18.72
CA ASP A 83 1.09 10.69 -17.62
C ASP A 83 2.04 11.82 -17.19
N PRO A 84 1.77 13.07 -17.59
CA PRO A 84 2.58 14.21 -17.18
C PRO A 84 2.67 14.41 -15.66
N ASP A 85 1.64 14.03 -14.90
CA ASP A 85 1.57 14.30 -13.45
C ASP A 85 2.41 13.33 -12.62
N SER A 86 2.51 12.08 -13.07
CA SER A 86 3.39 11.08 -12.47
C SER A 86 4.73 10.95 -13.19
N HIS A 87 4.88 11.60 -14.36
CA HIS A 87 5.99 11.44 -15.31
C HIS A 87 6.17 10.01 -15.83
N LEU A 88 5.12 9.18 -15.78
CA LEU A 88 5.18 7.82 -16.28
C LEU A 88 5.06 7.79 -17.80
N LYS A 89 6.02 7.14 -18.45
CA LYS A 89 5.96 6.80 -19.87
C LYS A 89 6.23 5.32 -20.07
N LEU A 90 5.25 4.58 -20.58
CA LEU A 90 5.36 3.16 -20.92
C LEU A 90 4.60 2.89 -22.22
N SER A 91 5.18 2.14 -23.15
CA SER A 91 4.44 1.62 -24.29
C SER A 91 3.48 0.51 -23.86
N ALA A 92 2.51 0.15 -24.67
CA ALA A 92 1.71 -1.05 -24.47
C ALA A 92 2.61 -2.29 -24.32
N GLY A 93 2.25 -3.20 -23.42
CA GLY A 93 2.97 -4.45 -23.17
C GLY A 93 3.44 -4.61 -21.72
N THR A 94 4.32 -5.60 -21.53
CA THR A 94 4.88 -5.96 -20.22
C THR A 94 6.19 -5.21 -19.98
N HIS A 95 6.29 -4.60 -18.79
CA HIS A 95 7.45 -3.83 -18.36
C HIS A 95 7.87 -4.25 -16.97
N LYS A 96 9.15 -4.10 -16.67
CA LYS A 96 9.70 -4.31 -15.34
C LYS A 96 10.03 -2.97 -14.71
N VAL A 97 9.22 -2.54 -13.75
CA VAL A 97 9.31 -1.21 -13.13
C VAL A 97 9.97 -1.29 -11.76
N GLN A 98 10.83 -0.32 -11.43
CA GLN A 98 11.47 -0.19 -10.12
C GLN A 98 11.77 1.28 -9.79
N GLY A 99 12.02 1.58 -8.53
CA GLY A 99 12.43 2.92 -8.11
C GLY A 99 11.39 3.97 -8.50
N GLU A 100 11.85 5.08 -9.07
CA GLU A 100 11.00 6.19 -9.51
C GLU A 100 9.94 5.75 -10.53
N GLN A 101 10.24 4.80 -11.42
CA GLN A 101 9.28 4.32 -12.41
C GLN A 101 8.13 3.52 -11.76
N ALA A 102 8.44 2.72 -10.72
CA ALA A 102 7.41 2.02 -9.97
C ALA A 102 6.57 2.98 -9.11
N LEU A 103 7.20 4.00 -8.53
CA LEU A 103 6.49 5.07 -7.83
C LEU A 103 5.55 5.83 -8.79
N ALA A 104 6.03 6.17 -9.98
CA ALA A 104 5.22 6.79 -11.02
C ALA A 104 4.03 5.91 -11.38
N PHE A 105 4.26 4.61 -11.62
CA PHE A 105 3.20 3.62 -11.90
C PHE A 105 2.07 3.59 -10.88
N VAL A 106 2.38 3.52 -9.59
CA VAL A 106 1.33 3.47 -8.55
C VAL A 106 0.64 4.82 -8.28
N ARG A 107 1.23 5.91 -8.79
CA ARG A 107 0.71 7.29 -8.70
C ARG A 107 -0.10 7.71 -9.91
N THR A 108 0.07 7.06 -11.06
CA THR A 108 -0.63 7.41 -12.30
C THR A 108 -2.15 7.36 -12.11
N ARG A 109 -2.81 8.45 -12.50
CA ARG A 109 -4.27 8.62 -12.37
C ARG A 109 -4.94 8.74 -13.73
N HIS A 110 -4.40 9.60 -14.58
CA HIS A 110 -5.10 10.05 -15.79
C HIS A 110 -4.95 9.12 -16.98
N SER A 111 -4.01 8.18 -16.94
CA SER A 111 -3.74 7.26 -18.05
C SER A 111 -4.39 5.88 -17.88
N PHE A 112 -5.13 5.65 -16.79
CA PHE A 112 -5.82 4.38 -16.53
C PHE A 112 -7.34 4.59 -16.44
N GLY A 113 -8.08 3.97 -17.38
CA GLY A 113 -9.54 3.89 -17.34
C GLY A 113 -10.24 5.26 -17.33
N ASN A 114 -11.23 5.41 -16.46
CA ASN A 114 -12.07 6.60 -16.31
C ASN A 114 -11.43 7.67 -15.42
N GLN A 115 -10.13 7.59 -15.15
CA GLN A 115 -9.35 8.57 -14.37
C GLN A 115 -9.75 8.72 -12.89
N GLY A 116 -10.71 7.93 -12.43
CA GLY A 116 -11.20 7.95 -11.05
C GLY A 116 -10.41 7.05 -10.10
N ASP A 117 -10.59 7.28 -8.80
CA ASP A 117 -9.92 6.54 -7.72
C ASP A 117 -10.20 5.02 -7.79
N LEU A 118 -11.35 4.58 -8.32
CA LEU A 118 -11.70 3.17 -8.46
C LEU A 118 -10.80 2.43 -9.46
N ASP A 119 -10.42 3.07 -10.56
CA ASP A 119 -9.48 2.46 -11.51
C ASP A 119 -8.06 2.48 -10.96
N ARG A 120 -7.68 3.52 -10.22
CA ARG A 120 -6.41 3.53 -9.46
C ARG A 120 -6.34 2.39 -8.46
N ILE A 121 -7.43 2.09 -7.73
CA ILE A 121 -7.48 0.95 -6.80
C ILE A 121 -7.18 -0.37 -7.54
N LYS A 122 -7.75 -0.59 -8.73
CA LYS A 122 -7.47 -1.80 -9.52
C LYS A 122 -6.00 -1.89 -9.90
N VAL A 123 -5.40 -0.80 -10.35
CA VAL A 123 -3.97 -0.75 -10.71
C VAL A 123 -3.08 -1.03 -9.50
N GLN A 124 -3.41 -0.47 -8.33
CA GLN A 124 -2.68 -0.72 -7.09
C GLN A 124 -2.81 -2.18 -6.63
N GLN A 125 -3.99 -2.78 -6.73
CA GLN A 125 -4.21 -4.20 -6.44
C GLN A 125 -3.43 -5.10 -7.42
N GLN A 126 -3.42 -4.78 -8.71
CA GLN A 126 -2.62 -5.48 -9.71
C GLN A 126 -1.13 -5.39 -9.41
N PHE A 127 -0.64 -4.20 -9.05
CA PHE A 127 0.75 -3.98 -8.66
C PHE A 127 1.15 -4.81 -7.44
N LEU A 128 0.32 -4.82 -6.39
CA LEU A 128 0.55 -5.65 -5.20
C LEU A 128 0.55 -7.14 -5.54
N GLY A 129 -0.35 -7.58 -6.43
CA GLY A 129 -0.37 -8.96 -6.93
C GLY A 129 0.90 -9.32 -7.71
N SER A 130 1.39 -8.42 -8.56
CA SER A 130 2.67 -8.59 -9.27
C SER A 130 3.86 -8.62 -8.33
N LEU A 131 3.90 -7.74 -7.33
CA LEU A 131 4.94 -7.72 -6.31
C LEU A 131 4.96 -9.04 -5.51
N ALA A 132 3.80 -9.56 -5.12
CA ALA A 132 3.69 -10.84 -4.43
C ALA A 132 4.19 -12.01 -5.29
N ARG A 133 3.89 -12.02 -6.60
CA ARG A 133 4.43 -13.00 -7.55
C ARG A 133 5.94 -12.88 -7.68
N GLN A 134 6.45 -11.66 -7.84
CA GLN A 134 7.88 -11.38 -8.00
C GLN A 134 8.70 -11.82 -6.79
N LEU A 135 8.22 -11.53 -5.57
CA LEU A 135 8.83 -11.99 -4.33
C LEU A 135 8.96 -13.52 -4.29
N LYS A 136 7.95 -14.22 -4.83
CA LYS A 136 7.95 -15.69 -4.85
C LYS A 136 8.79 -16.29 -5.99
N SER A 137 8.78 -15.69 -7.19
CA SER A 137 9.39 -16.26 -8.40
C SER A 137 10.90 -16.10 -8.49
N GLU A 138 11.47 -15.04 -7.91
CA GLU A 138 12.90 -14.71 -8.01
C GLU A 138 13.79 -15.45 -6.98
N ASP A 139 13.27 -16.49 -6.34
CA ASP A 139 13.91 -17.11 -5.17
C ASP A 139 14.21 -16.09 -4.05
N THR A 140 13.52 -14.95 -4.04
CA THR A 140 13.77 -13.88 -3.07
C THR A 140 13.43 -14.36 -1.66
N LEU A 141 12.36 -15.13 -1.52
CA LEU A 141 11.95 -15.72 -0.23
C LEU A 141 12.76 -16.97 0.14
N THR A 142 13.31 -17.69 -0.83
CA THR A 142 14.11 -18.92 -0.60
C THR A 142 15.60 -18.65 -0.42
N SER A 143 16.10 -17.49 -0.88
CA SER A 143 17.49 -17.06 -0.73
C SER A 143 17.70 -16.24 0.55
N PRO A 144 18.46 -16.72 1.55
CA PRO A 144 18.69 -15.99 2.79
C PRO A 144 19.28 -14.58 2.58
N LYS A 145 20.17 -14.45 1.59
CA LYS A 145 20.82 -13.18 1.26
C LYS A 145 19.85 -12.17 0.62
N LYS A 146 18.99 -12.62 -0.30
CA LYS A 146 17.98 -11.74 -0.92
C LYS A 146 16.89 -11.37 0.10
N LEU A 147 16.42 -12.34 0.87
CA LEU A 147 15.45 -12.15 1.93
C LEU A 147 15.92 -11.11 2.96
N TYR A 148 17.18 -11.21 3.40
CA TYR A 148 17.77 -10.23 4.30
C TYR A 148 17.75 -8.82 3.70
N LYS A 149 18.17 -8.66 2.44
CA LYS A 149 18.16 -7.35 1.76
C LYS A 149 16.75 -6.75 1.66
N VAL A 150 15.74 -7.57 1.38
CA VAL A 150 14.35 -7.11 1.31
C VAL A 150 13.83 -6.73 2.71
N ALA A 151 14.13 -7.54 3.73
CA ALA A 151 13.73 -7.23 5.11
C ALA A 151 14.42 -5.96 5.63
N GLU A 152 15.70 -5.75 5.30
CA GLU A 152 16.46 -4.55 5.62
C GLU A 152 15.87 -3.32 4.91
N ALA A 153 15.63 -3.41 3.60
CA ALA A 153 14.98 -2.34 2.85
C ALA A 153 13.58 -2.02 3.39
N ALA A 154 12.81 -3.05 3.76
CA ALA A 154 11.49 -2.91 4.37
C ALA A 154 11.57 -2.24 5.74
N THR A 155 12.51 -2.62 6.61
CA THR A 155 12.65 -2.01 7.94
C THR A 155 13.08 -0.54 7.83
N ASN A 156 13.94 -0.20 6.87
CA ASN A 156 14.42 1.16 6.67
C ASN A 156 13.38 2.09 6.01
N ALA A 157 12.41 1.52 5.28
CA ALA A 157 11.50 2.30 4.46
C ALA A 157 10.04 2.22 4.89
N LEU A 158 9.64 1.20 5.65
CA LEU A 158 8.29 1.06 6.18
C LEU A 158 8.19 1.53 7.62
N THR A 159 7.14 2.26 7.92
CA THR A 159 6.67 2.40 9.30
C THR A 159 5.71 1.27 9.58
N VAL A 160 5.99 0.44 10.58
CA VAL A 160 5.17 -0.73 10.90
C VAL A 160 4.91 -0.80 12.41
N ASP A 161 3.93 -1.58 12.85
CA ASP A 161 3.72 -1.77 14.29
C ASP A 161 4.87 -2.56 14.95
N SER A 162 4.98 -2.42 16.27
CA SER A 162 6.01 -3.11 17.05
C SER A 162 5.93 -4.65 16.96
N GLY A 163 4.78 -5.20 16.56
CA GLY A 163 4.57 -6.62 16.31
C GLY A 163 5.38 -7.14 15.13
N ILE A 164 5.65 -6.31 14.11
CA ILE A 164 6.46 -6.65 12.93
C ILE A 164 7.68 -5.74 12.68
N GLY A 165 7.93 -4.76 13.54
CA GLY A 165 8.95 -3.72 13.34
C GLY A 165 10.43 -4.07 13.49
N SER A 166 10.79 -5.35 13.53
CA SER A 166 12.20 -5.75 13.47
C SER A 166 12.50 -6.55 12.21
N ILE A 167 13.74 -6.48 11.73
CA ILE A 167 14.22 -7.26 10.58
C ILE A 167 13.85 -8.74 10.77
N THR A 168 14.10 -9.31 11.96
CA THR A 168 13.78 -10.72 12.25
C THR A 168 12.29 -11.03 12.10
N LYS A 169 11.41 -10.12 12.55
CA LYS A 169 9.96 -10.30 12.44
C LYS A 169 9.46 -10.14 11.01
N LEU A 170 9.99 -9.19 10.24
CA LEU A 170 9.70 -9.06 8.81
C LEU A 170 10.19 -10.29 8.02
N MET A 171 11.36 -10.85 8.38
CA MET A 171 11.83 -12.10 7.79
C MET A 171 10.90 -13.28 8.11
N SER A 172 10.40 -13.37 9.35
CA SER A 172 9.40 -14.39 9.71
C SER A 172 8.10 -14.22 8.92
N LEU A 173 7.57 -13.00 8.82
CA LEU A 173 6.39 -12.71 8.01
C LEU A 173 6.62 -13.08 6.54
N ALA A 174 7.76 -12.73 5.97
CA ALA A 174 8.11 -13.07 4.59
C ALA A 174 8.20 -14.60 4.36
N LYS A 175 8.69 -15.36 5.35
CA LYS A 175 8.67 -16.84 5.31
C LYS A 175 7.25 -17.39 5.38
N GLU A 176 6.38 -16.81 6.19
CA GLU A 176 4.96 -17.21 6.21
C GLU A 176 4.30 -16.94 4.84
N LEU A 177 4.55 -15.77 4.25
CA LEU A 177 4.07 -15.41 2.91
C LEU A 177 4.61 -16.34 1.81
N GLN A 178 5.82 -16.90 1.97
CA GLN A 178 6.38 -17.87 1.02
C GLN A 178 5.49 -19.11 0.85
N HIS A 179 4.84 -19.54 1.93
CA HIS A 179 3.94 -20.70 1.91
C HIS A 179 2.59 -20.40 1.26
N ILE A 180 2.24 -19.12 1.09
CA ILE A 180 1.00 -18.70 0.42
C ILE A 180 1.17 -18.83 -1.10
N ASN A 181 0.24 -19.51 -1.76
CA ASN A 181 0.16 -19.47 -3.22
C ASN A 181 -0.40 -18.12 -3.66
N PRO A 182 0.30 -17.32 -4.50
CA PRO A 182 -0.21 -16.03 -4.97
C PRO A 182 -1.59 -16.13 -5.65
N LYS A 183 -1.94 -17.30 -6.20
CA LYS A 183 -3.28 -17.57 -6.75
C LYS A 183 -4.40 -17.54 -5.70
N ASN A 184 -4.08 -17.69 -4.42
CA ASN A 184 -5.02 -17.65 -3.31
C ASN A 184 -5.15 -16.25 -2.70
N ILE A 185 -4.40 -15.26 -3.19
CA ILE A 185 -4.53 -13.87 -2.75
C ILE A 185 -5.74 -13.26 -3.45
N THR A 186 -6.72 -12.83 -2.66
CA THR A 186 -7.91 -12.12 -3.14
C THR A 186 -7.79 -10.65 -2.82
N PHE A 187 -7.99 -9.81 -3.83
CA PHE A 187 -8.15 -8.37 -3.64
C PHE A 187 -9.64 -8.03 -3.72
N ALA A 188 -10.12 -7.27 -2.75
CA ALA A 188 -11.50 -6.82 -2.68
C ALA A 188 -11.56 -5.32 -2.45
N THR A 189 -12.53 -4.68 -3.08
CA THR A 189 -12.87 -3.26 -2.87
C THR A 189 -14.22 -3.23 -2.17
N LEU A 190 -14.34 -2.44 -1.09
CA LEU A 190 -15.62 -2.29 -0.41
C LEU A 190 -16.67 -1.72 -1.39
N PRO A 191 -17.94 -2.11 -1.29
CA PRO A 191 -19.00 -1.49 -2.08
C PRO A 191 -19.02 0.01 -1.84
N VAL A 192 -19.08 0.79 -2.92
CA VAL A 192 -19.14 2.25 -2.87
C VAL A 192 -20.42 2.76 -3.52
N VAL A 193 -20.85 3.93 -3.05
CA VAL A 193 -21.81 4.79 -3.74
C VAL A 193 -21.09 6.10 -4.05
N ASP A 194 -21.47 6.77 -5.14
CA ASP A 194 -20.92 8.09 -5.43
C ASP A 194 -21.23 9.03 -4.27
N ASN A 195 -20.24 9.85 -3.91
CA ASN A 195 -20.42 10.82 -2.84
C ASN A 195 -21.42 11.89 -3.31
N PRO A 196 -22.63 11.98 -2.73
CA PRO A 196 -23.64 12.93 -3.19
C PRO A 196 -23.23 14.40 -2.99
N ALA A 197 -22.20 14.66 -2.16
CA ALA A 197 -21.65 15.98 -1.94
C ALA A 197 -20.57 16.38 -2.97
N GLU A 198 -20.08 15.45 -3.79
CA GLU A 198 -19.13 15.74 -4.86
C GLU A 198 -19.85 15.90 -6.19
N LYS A 199 -19.56 16.99 -6.92
CA LYS A 199 -19.99 17.12 -8.32
C LYS A 199 -19.08 16.20 -9.15
N VAL A 200 -19.65 15.11 -9.66
CA VAL A 200 -18.95 14.26 -10.62
C VAL A 200 -18.74 15.09 -11.89
N HIS A 201 -17.50 15.44 -12.19
CA HIS A 201 -17.14 15.97 -13.50
C HIS A 201 -17.05 14.77 -14.44
N ALA A 202 -18.01 14.67 -15.35
CA ALA A 202 -18.02 13.71 -16.45
C ALA A 202 -17.04 14.11 -17.55
#